data_AF-A0A8J7I1E6-F1
#
_entry.id   AF-A0A8J7I1E6-F1
#
_cell.length_a   1.000
_cell.length_b   1.000
_cell.length_c   1.000
_cell.angle_alpha   90.00
_cell.angle_beta   90.00
_cell.angle_gamma   90.00
#
_symmetry.space_group_name_H-M   'P 1'
#
loop_
_entity.id
_entity.type
_entity.pdbx_description
1 polymer ?
#
loop_
_entity_poly.entity_id
_entity_poly.type
_entity_poly.pdbx_seq_one_letter_code
_entity_poly.pdbx_strand_id
1 'polypeptide(L)'
;MFLLQQIRKIVTAFILVVVLMVSTACGGNTLTAERTTTPPAIGQNVTYSELERGNTDAGQNFGTWVVQTSKGLIKDAYVRDNNKLGVVISNQVRPNEVKTLTKSLAQGFRKNFPNQDLTVLVYGPDKKLILTAKYDVQSNQIQYT
;
A
#
# COMPACT_ATOMS: atom_id res chain seq x y z
N MET A 1 -34.69 -18.54 53.21
CA MET A 1 -34.19 -19.58 52.29
C MET A 1 -34.15 -18.96 50.86
N PHE A 2 -33.37 -17.94 50.50
CA PHE A 2 -31.93 -17.62 50.57
C PHE A 2 -30.96 -18.58 49.85
N LEU A 3 -31.42 -19.31 48.83
CA LEU A 3 -30.58 -20.28 48.10
C LEU A 3 -30.69 -20.23 46.56
N LEU A 4 -31.14 -19.10 45.98
CA LEU A 4 -31.29 -18.95 44.52
C LEU A 4 -30.65 -17.68 43.91
N GLN A 5 -29.89 -16.89 44.68
CA GLN A 5 -29.25 -15.66 44.17
C GLN A 5 -27.72 -15.71 44.04
N GLN A 6 -27.07 -16.82 44.43
CA GLN A 6 -25.60 -16.95 44.37
C GLN A 6 -25.03 -17.53 43.06
N ILE A 7 -25.86 -17.85 42.07
CA ILE A 7 -25.43 -18.50 40.81
C ILE A 7 -24.93 -17.49 39.74
N ARG A 8 -25.11 -16.18 39.94
CA ARG A 8 -24.82 -15.16 38.90
C ARG A 8 -23.39 -14.57 38.90
N LYS A 9 -22.45 -15.05 39.72
CA LYS A 9 -21.09 -14.44 39.83
C LYS A 9 -19.89 -15.40 39.70
N ILE A 10 -20.07 -16.66 39.30
CA ILE A 10 -18.96 -17.64 39.17
C ILE A 10 -19.00 -18.35 37.80
N VAL A 11 -19.17 -17.60 36.72
CA VAL A 11 -19.06 -18.16 35.34
C VAL A 11 -18.05 -17.38 34.48
N THR A 12 -17.52 -16.26 34.98
CA THR A 12 -16.71 -15.32 34.18
C THR A 12 -15.20 -15.60 34.16
N ALA A 13 -14.70 -16.78 34.55
CA ALA A 13 -13.24 -16.96 34.72
C ALA A 13 -12.64 -18.32 34.30
N PHE A 14 -13.36 -19.21 33.59
CA PHE A 14 -12.82 -20.55 33.29
C PHE A 14 -13.03 -21.04 31.84
N ILE A 15 -12.99 -20.14 30.85
CA ILE A 15 -13.01 -20.49 29.41
C ILE A 15 -11.70 -20.13 28.70
N LEU A 16 -10.74 -19.48 29.37
CA LEU A 16 -9.53 -18.93 28.73
C LEU A 16 -8.29 -19.84 28.69
N VAL A 17 -8.36 -21.11 29.11
CA VAL A 17 -7.16 -21.97 29.24
C VAL A 17 -7.17 -23.26 28.39
N VAL A 18 -8.26 -23.61 27.71
CA VAL A 18 -8.40 -24.96 27.08
C VAL A 18 -8.47 -24.93 25.54
N VAL A 19 -7.80 -23.98 24.86
CA VAL A 19 -7.74 -23.97 23.37
C VAL A 19 -6.31 -24.00 22.81
N LEU A 20 -5.28 -24.09 23.66
CA LEU A 20 -3.86 -24.03 23.22
C LEU A 20 -3.22 -25.37 22.82
N MET A 21 -4.00 -26.43 22.60
CA MET A 21 -3.47 -27.73 22.14
C MET A 21 -4.27 -28.30 20.98
N VAL A 22 -4.04 -27.77 19.77
CA VAL A 22 -4.27 -28.52 18.52
C VAL A 22 -3.13 -28.23 17.53
N SER A 23 -2.15 -29.13 17.55
CA SER A 23 -1.56 -29.83 16.40
C SER A 23 -1.61 -29.16 15.01
N THR A 24 -0.44 -28.79 14.48
CA THR A 24 -0.10 -29.08 13.07
C THR A 24 1.39 -29.46 12.95
N ALA A 25 1.61 -30.74 12.69
CA ALA A 25 2.85 -31.26 12.13
C ALA A 25 2.68 -31.29 10.60
N CYS A 26 3.53 -30.55 9.89
CA CYS A 26 3.89 -30.78 8.49
C CYS A 26 5.41 -30.52 8.44
N GLY A 27 6.31 -31.46 8.15
CA GLY A 27 6.19 -32.57 7.20
C GLY A 27 6.53 -32.06 5.80
N GLY A 28 7.84 -32.04 5.47
CA GLY A 28 8.44 -32.08 4.13
C GLY A 28 7.98 -31.10 3.04
N ASN A 29 8.89 -30.26 2.55
CA ASN A 29 9.47 -30.44 1.20
C ASN A 29 10.53 -29.36 0.88
N THR A 30 11.60 -29.83 0.26
CA THR A 30 12.69 -29.07 -0.35
C THR A 30 12.20 -28.01 -1.33
N LEU A 31 12.60 -26.76 -1.14
CA LEU A 31 12.75 -25.80 -2.23
C LEU A 31 14.09 -25.08 -2.07
N THR A 32 15.02 -25.49 -2.91
CA THR A 32 16.26 -24.82 -3.26
C THR A 32 15.96 -23.36 -3.57
N ALA A 33 16.34 -22.45 -2.68
CA ALA A 33 16.38 -21.03 -2.99
C ALA A 33 17.59 -20.80 -3.90
N GLU A 34 17.41 -21.00 -5.20
CA GLU A 34 18.32 -20.54 -6.23
C GLU A 34 18.31 -19.02 -6.21
N ARG A 35 19.26 -18.45 -5.46
CA ARG A 35 19.52 -17.02 -5.37
C ARG A 35 20.08 -16.55 -6.71
N THR A 36 19.21 -16.33 -7.67
CA THR A 36 19.57 -15.59 -8.88
C THR A 36 19.61 -14.11 -8.52
N THR A 37 20.81 -13.63 -8.22
CA THR A 37 21.15 -12.20 -8.17
C THR A 37 20.94 -11.57 -9.55
N THR A 38 19.73 -11.09 -9.80
CA THR A 38 19.47 -10.10 -10.85
C THR A 38 18.71 -8.95 -10.20
N PRO A 39 19.29 -7.74 -10.12
CA PRO A 39 18.52 -6.56 -9.76
C PRO A 39 17.36 -6.41 -10.76
N PRO A 40 16.12 -6.11 -10.32
CA PRO A 40 15.04 -5.87 -11.27
C PRO A 40 15.42 -4.65 -12.11
N ALA A 41 15.64 -4.88 -13.40
CA ALA A 41 15.84 -3.82 -14.37
C ALA A 41 14.62 -2.90 -14.33
N ILE A 42 14.81 -1.68 -13.85
CA ILE A 42 13.82 -0.61 -13.86
C ILE A 42 13.66 -0.17 -15.32
N GLY A 43 12.86 -0.89 -16.10
CA GLY A 43 12.72 -0.57 -17.52
C GLY A 43 12.07 -1.66 -18.33
N GLN A 44 10.79 -1.95 -18.08
CA GLN A 44 9.89 -2.58 -19.04
C GLN A 44 8.46 -2.43 -18.52
N ASN A 45 7.60 -1.81 -19.34
CA ASN A 45 6.14 -1.73 -19.22
C ASN A 45 5.57 -2.13 -17.85
N VAL A 46 5.39 -1.14 -16.98
CA VAL A 46 4.54 -1.30 -15.78
C VAL A 46 3.10 -1.32 -16.25
N THR A 47 2.70 -2.41 -16.93
CA THR A 47 1.32 -2.70 -17.28
C THR A 47 0.57 -2.84 -15.96
N TYR A 48 -0.48 -2.04 -15.81
CA TYR A 48 -1.31 -1.96 -14.62
C TYR A 48 -2.06 -3.29 -14.40
N SER A 49 -1.38 -4.31 -13.88
CA SER A 49 -1.97 -5.51 -13.32
C SER A 49 -2.34 -5.20 -11.88
N GLU A 50 -3.55 -5.60 -11.48
CA GLU A 50 -4.12 -5.48 -10.14
C GLU A 50 -3.21 -6.17 -9.11
N LEU A 51 -2.18 -5.45 -8.65
CA LEU A 51 -1.17 -5.93 -7.72
C LEU A 51 -1.42 -5.22 -6.38
N GLU A 52 -1.14 -5.89 -5.27
CA GLU A 52 -1.26 -5.39 -3.90
C GLU A 52 -0.89 -3.89 -3.78
N ARG A 53 -1.67 -3.13 -3.00
CA ARG A 53 -1.50 -1.67 -2.91
C ARG A 53 -0.13 -1.29 -2.32
N GLY A 54 0.58 -2.20 -1.67
CA GLY A 54 1.98 -2.02 -1.29
C GLY A 54 2.71 -3.34 -1.15
N ASN A 55 4.03 -3.34 -1.41
CA ASN A 55 4.91 -4.47 -1.05
C ASN A 55 5.49 -4.35 0.38
N THR A 56 5.07 -3.33 1.14
CA THR A 56 5.40 -3.09 2.54
C THR A 56 4.14 -2.61 3.27
N ASP A 57 4.09 -2.73 4.59
CA ASP A 57 2.98 -2.19 5.40
C ASP A 57 2.80 -0.68 5.19
N ALA A 58 3.91 0.06 5.16
CA ALA A 58 3.89 1.51 4.94
C ALA A 58 3.35 1.86 3.55
N GLY A 59 3.76 1.11 2.52
CA GLY A 59 3.28 1.26 1.15
C GLY A 59 1.79 0.93 1.01
N GLN A 60 1.34 -0.15 1.65
CA GLN A 60 -0.05 -0.59 1.64
C GLN A 60 -0.96 0.43 2.33
N ASN A 61 -0.54 0.94 3.49
CA ASN A 61 -1.24 1.98 4.23
C ASN A 61 -1.32 3.27 3.44
N PHE A 62 -0.21 3.70 2.82
CA PHE A 62 -0.19 4.91 2.02
C PHE A 62 -1.06 4.79 0.77
N GLY A 63 -0.96 3.69 0.01
CA GLY A 63 -1.81 3.45 -1.16
C GLY A 63 -3.30 3.45 -0.80
N THR A 64 -3.66 2.83 0.32
CA THR A 64 -5.03 2.85 0.85
C THR A 64 -5.48 4.27 1.23
N TRP A 65 -4.62 5.01 1.94
CA TRP A 65 -4.88 6.39 2.34
C TRP A 65 -5.05 7.31 1.13
N VAL A 66 -4.27 7.14 0.07
CA VAL A 66 -4.38 7.93 -1.17
C VAL A 66 -5.76 7.74 -1.80
N VAL A 67 -6.23 6.50 -1.98
CA VAL A 67 -7.54 6.22 -2.57
C VAL A 67 -8.67 6.81 -1.71
N GLN A 68 -8.62 6.60 -0.39
CA GLN A 68 -9.63 7.09 0.55
C GLN A 68 -9.68 8.62 0.61
N THR A 69 -8.52 9.28 0.72
CA THR A 69 -8.43 10.74 0.88
C THR A 69 -8.76 11.49 -0.41
N SER A 70 -8.59 10.85 -1.56
CA SER A 70 -8.85 11.46 -2.86
C SER A 70 -10.33 11.61 -3.20
N LYS A 71 -11.26 11.13 -2.34
CA LYS A 71 -12.72 11.31 -2.49
C LYS A 71 -13.25 10.93 -3.89
N GLY A 72 -12.68 9.87 -4.49
CA GLY A 72 -13.08 9.38 -5.81
C GLY A 72 -12.29 9.92 -7.00
N LEU A 73 -11.42 10.93 -6.80
CA LEU A 73 -10.53 11.45 -7.85
C LEU A 73 -9.49 10.41 -8.28
N ILE A 74 -9.04 9.56 -7.36
CA ILE A 74 -8.13 8.45 -7.61
C ILE A 74 -8.93 7.15 -7.45
N LYS A 75 -8.95 6.33 -8.50
CA LYS A 75 -9.65 5.05 -8.54
C LYS A 75 -8.86 3.95 -7.87
N ASP A 76 -7.54 3.99 -8.06
CA ASP A 76 -6.67 2.99 -7.47
C ASP A 76 -5.25 3.54 -7.33
N ALA A 77 -4.50 2.98 -6.39
CA ALA A 77 -3.16 3.41 -6.07
C ALA A 77 -2.34 2.24 -5.53
N TYR A 78 -1.07 2.21 -5.91
CA TYR A 78 -0.11 1.24 -5.44
C TYR A 78 1.23 1.91 -5.09
N VAL A 79 1.95 1.36 -4.12
CA VAL A 79 3.28 1.80 -3.71
C VAL A 79 4.26 0.63 -3.87
N ARG A 80 5.42 0.88 -4.47
CA ARG A 80 6.51 -0.08 -4.56
C ARG A 80 7.77 0.50 -3.92
N ASP A 81 8.44 -0.35 -3.16
CA ASP A 81 9.78 -0.11 -2.61
C ASP A 81 9.85 1.15 -1.75
N ASN A 82 8.70 1.60 -1.24
CA ASN A 82 8.54 2.84 -0.50
C ASN A 82 8.94 4.13 -1.24
N ASN A 83 9.30 4.05 -2.52
CA ASN A 83 9.78 5.20 -3.30
C ASN A 83 9.03 5.44 -4.61
N LYS A 84 8.14 4.53 -5.00
CA LYS A 84 7.37 4.61 -6.24
C LYS A 84 5.87 4.51 -5.95
N LEU A 85 5.13 5.56 -6.26
CA LEU A 85 3.68 5.64 -6.14
C LEU A 85 3.08 5.58 -7.55
N GLY A 86 2.24 4.59 -7.83
CA GLY A 86 1.37 4.60 -9.00
C GLY A 86 -0.04 4.97 -8.61
N VAL A 87 -0.69 5.85 -9.39
CA VAL A 87 -2.08 6.26 -9.17
C VAL A 87 -2.87 6.24 -10.47
N VAL A 88 -4.11 5.74 -10.42
CA VAL A 88 -5.05 5.79 -11.54
C VAL A 88 -6.07 6.89 -11.25
N ILE A 89 -6.11 7.92 -12.08
CA ILE A 89 -7.10 8.99 -11.95
C ILE A 89 -8.46 8.54 -12.52
N SER A 90 -9.53 9.11 -11.96
CA SER A 90 -10.88 8.96 -12.50
C SER A 90 -11.13 9.93 -13.66
N ASN A 91 -12.22 9.69 -14.41
CA ASN A 91 -12.74 10.63 -15.41
C ASN A 91 -13.15 12.00 -14.84
N GLN A 92 -13.16 12.18 -13.50
CA GLN A 92 -13.51 13.44 -12.86
C GLN A 92 -12.33 14.42 -12.82
N VAL A 93 -11.08 13.93 -12.95
CA VAL A 93 -9.89 14.77 -12.94
C VAL A 93 -9.67 15.35 -14.33
N ARG A 94 -9.67 16.67 -14.46
CA ARG A 94 -9.43 17.33 -15.75
C ARG A 94 -7.94 17.29 -16.11
N PRO A 95 -7.57 17.25 -17.41
CA PRO A 95 -6.17 17.23 -17.83
C PRO A 95 -5.30 18.35 -17.25
N ASN A 96 -5.86 19.56 -17.08
CA ASN A 96 -5.18 20.70 -16.49
C ASN A 96 -5.00 20.60 -14.96
N GLU A 97 -5.78 19.76 -14.28
CA GLU A 97 -5.71 19.54 -12.84
C GLU A 97 -4.73 18.42 -12.46
N VAL A 98 -4.40 17.53 -13.41
CA VAL A 98 -3.50 16.39 -13.18
C VAL A 98 -2.19 16.83 -12.56
N LYS A 99 -1.57 17.91 -13.05
CA LYS A 99 -0.30 18.43 -12.52
C LYS A 99 -0.43 18.88 -11.07
N THR A 100 -1.51 19.60 -10.73
CA THR A 100 -1.76 20.07 -9.37
C THR A 100 -2.03 18.91 -8.42
N LEU A 101 -2.86 17.95 -8.83
CA LEU A 101 -3.11 16.71 -8.07
C LEU A 101 -1.80 15.96 -7.81
N THR A 102 -0.98 15.79 -8.84
CA THR A 102 0.29 15.07 -8.76
C THR A 102 1.27 15.76 -7.82
N LYS A 103 1.32 17.09 -7.84
CA LYS A 103 2.12 17.86 -6.88
C LYS A 103 1.69 17.58 -5.44
N SER A 104 0.40 17.59 -5.16
CA SER A 104 -0.14 17.28 -3.82
C SER A 104 0.16 15.83 -3.41
N LEU A 105 0.06 14.88 -4.35
CA LEU A 105 0.42 13.48 -4.11
C LEU A 105 1.90 13.32 -3.80
N ALA A 106 2.79 13.94 -4.59
CA ALA A 106 4.23 13.90 -4.36
C ALA A 106 4.60 14.50 -2.98
N GLN A 107 3.94 15.59 -2.58
CA GLN A 107 4.13 16.20 -1.26
C GLN A 107 3.67 15.27 -0.12
N GLY A 108 2.50 14.65 -0.26
CA GLY A 108 2.01 13.65 0.70
C GLY A 108 2.93 12.43 0.78
N PHE A 109 3.42 11.97 -0.37
CA PHE A 109 4.32 10.83 -0.48
C PHE A 109 5.67 11.13 0.21
N ARG A 110 6.22 12.33 0.02
CA ARG A 110 7.42 12.80 0.74
C ARG A 110 7.24 12.80 2.25
N LYS A 111 6.07 13.19 2.73
CA LYS A 111 5.81 13.22 4.18
C LYS A 111 5.83 11.82 4.78
N ASN A 112 5.33 10.82 4.03
CA ASN A 112 5.29 9.44 4.51
C ASN A 112 6.61 8.68 4.30
N PHE A 113 7.40 9.08 3.29
CA PHE A 113 8.66 8.46 2.92
C PHE A 113 9.77 9.52 2.73
N PRO A 114 10.32 10.04 3.83
CA PRO A 114 11.32 11.12 3.79
C PRO A 114 12.71 10.62 3.38
N ASN A 115 13.61 11.57 3.07
CA ASN A 115 15.05 11.36 2.88
C ASN A 115 15.45 10.46 1.69
N GLN A 116 14.62 10.41 0.66
CA GLN A 116 14.91 9.67 -0.57
C GLN A 116 14.22 10.30 -1.78
N ASP A 117 14.69 9.91 -2.96
CA ASP A 117 14.04 10.27 -4.21
C ASP A 117 12.74 9.50 -4.38
N LEU A 118 11.72 10.16 -4.91
CA LEU A 118 10.38 9.60 -5.04
C LEU A 118 9.88 9.74 -6.46
N THR A 119 9.17 8.72 -6.94
CA THR A 119 8.55 8.72 -8.26
C THR A 119 7.05 8.56 -8.11
N VAL A 120 6.27 9.45 -8.73
CA VAL A 120 4.83 9.35 -8.86
C VAL A 120 4.48 9.11 -10.33
N LEU A 121 3.86 7.97 -10.60
CA LEU A 121 3.36 7.55 -11.91
C LEU A 121 1.85 7.76 -11.94
N VAL A 122 1.39 8.62 -12.84
CA VAL A 122 -0.03 8.95 -12.96
C VAL A 122 -0.58 8.32 -14.22
N TYR A 123 -1.55 7.44 -14.03
CA TYR A 123 -2.24 6.75 -15.09
C TYR A 123 -3.62 7.37 -15.31
N GLY A 124 -4.00 7.54 -16.57
CA GLY A 124 -5.34 7.94 -16.96
C GLY A 124 -6.38 6.86 -16.61
N PRO A 125 -7.67 7.17 -16.79
CA PRO A 125 -8.76 6.22 -16.58
C PRO A 125 -8.66 4.98 -17.49
N ASP A 126 -7.97 5.12 -18.62
CA ASP A 126 -7.62 4.06 -19.58
C ASP A 126 -6.36 3.26 -19.18
N LYS A 127 -5.84 3.48 -17.97
CA LYS A 127 -4.62 2.87 -17.42
C LYS A 127 -3.34 3.20 -18.21
N LYS A 128 -3.34 4.23 -19.07
CA LYS A 128 -2.12 4.71 -19.74
C LYS A 128 -1.39 5.71 -18.88
N LEU A 129 -0.05 5.64 -18.84
CA LEU A 129 0.77 6.64 -18.16
C LEU A 129 0.61 7.99 -18.86
N ILE A 130 0.14 9.01 -18.12
CA ILE A 130 -0.11 10.36 -18.64
C ILE A 130 0.85 11.40 -18.06
N LEU A 131 1.44 11.13 -16.89
CA LEU A 131 2.39 12.03 -16.24
C LEU A 131 3.29 11.22 -15.31
N THR A 132 4.58 11.52 -15.34
CA THR A 132 5.55 11.10 -14.33
C THR A 132 6.04 12.30 -13.57
N ALA A 133 5.99 12.26 -12.25
CA ALA A 133 6.60 13.26 -11.38
C ALA A 133 7.73 12.62 -10.57
N LYS A 134 8.94 13.17 -10.68
CA LYS A 134 10.11 12.74 -9.92
C LYS A 134 10.47 13.81 -8.91
N TYR A 135 10.40 13.47 -7.63
CA TYR A 135 10.88 14.30 -6.55
C TYR A 135 12.35 13.96 -6.29
N ASP A 136 13.20 14.97 -6.36
CA ASP A 136 14.62 14.87 -6.07
C ASP A 136 14.90 15.45 -4.68
N VAL A 137 15.45 14.64 -3.78
CA VAL A 137 15.64 15.01 -2.37
C VAL A 137 16.72 16.08 -2.19
N GLN A 138 17.71 16.13 -3.09
CA GLN A 138 18.84 17.05 -3.02
C GLN A 138 18.43 18.48 -3.37
N SER A 139 17.69 18.63 -4.45
CA SER A 139 17.21 19.92 -4.97
C SER A 139 15.87 20.35 -4.40
N ASN A 140 15.14 19.44 -3.73
CA ASN A 140 13.76 19.64 -3.28
C ASN A 140 12.79 20.04 -4.41
N GLN A 141 13.10 19.65 -5.65
CA GLN A 141 12.29 19.96 -6.83
C GLN A 141 11.49 18.74 -7.30
N ILE A 142 10.36 19.02 -7.94
CA ILE A 142 9.57 18.00 -8.67
C ILE A 142 9.77 18.24 -10.16
N GLN A 143 10.34 17.25 -10.83
CA GLN A 143 10.48 17.20 -12.28
C GLN A 143 9.31 16.46 -12.88
N TYR A 144 8.76 16.97 -13.98
CA TYR A 144 7.62 16.36 -14.68
C TYR A 144 8.06 15.85 -16.05
N THR A 145 7.60 14.67 -16.43
CA THR A 145 7.84 14.05 -17.74
C THR A 145 6.56 13.45 -18.28
#